data_AF-A0A1S3ZVJ9-F1
#
_entry.id   AF-A0A1S3ZVJ9-F1
#
_cell.length_a   1.000
_cell.length_b   1.000
_cell.length_c   1.000
_cell.angle_alpha   90.00
_cell.angle_beta   90.00
_cell.angle_gamma   90.00
#
_symmetry.space_group_name_H-M   'P 1'
#
loop_
_entity.id
_entity.type
_entity.pdbx_description
1 polymer ?
#
loop_
_entity_poly.entity_id
_entity_poly.type
_entity_poly.pdbx_seq_one_letter_code
_entity_poly.pdbx_strand_id
1 'polypeptide(L)'
;MPSVHGRKERKIIILNEYNQPVGPTKEVVKELGSFLGTLARSGTFCPLNVFNWRKLHTKDDMWKYIKEKYDIPDEAKQWVFESVCSTWRKYKSQLKTNHFTAYAHDELRMENRTVDVSKSHFKDFLKYWNSDPHKAEMERIQSTRESEDGSHSVDAYASVMGPEHPGRVRLYGRGVTKTVLKGQKGNLGSSLDATDERMQQKMEEMEEMLQQRMHEKLNEQKDAMEQNITMNVIARLQRLNPDL
;
A
#
# COMPACT_ATOMS: atom_id res chain seq x y z
N MET A 1 -12.32 -15.28 20.64
CA MET A 1 -11.95 -16.52 19.92
C MET A 1 -11.15 -17.49 20.82
N PRO A 2 -11.69 -17.95 21.97
CA PRO A 2 -10.96 -18.91 22.84
C PRO A 2 -10.84 -20.31 22.22
N SER A 3 -11.71 -20.62 21.24
CA SER A 3 -11.85 -21.96 20.64
C SER A 3 -10.57 -22.50 19.98
N VAL A 4 -9.74 -21.65 19.36
CA VAL A 4 -8.55 -22.14 18.63
C VAL A 4 -7.44 -22.60 19.58
N HIS A 5 -7.27 -21.91 20.72
CA HIS A 5 -6.21 -22.24 21.68
C HIS A 5 -6.42 -23.62 22.33
N GLY A 6 -7.67 -24.02 22.55
CA GLY A 6 -8.05 -25.33 23.09
C GLY A 6 -8.24 -26.44 22.05
N ARG A 7 -8.06 -26.14 20.75
CA ARG A 7 -8.27 -27.13 19.68
C ARG A 7 -7.17 -28.20 19.68
N LYS A 8 -7.59 -29.46 19.49
CA LYS A 8 -6.71 -30.63 19.30
C LYS A 8 -6.47 -30.96 17.82
N GLU A 9 -7.45 -30.70 16.96
CA GLU A 9 -7.37 -30.93 15.52
C GLU A 9 -6.59 -29.82 14.80
N ARG A 10 -5.77 -30.22 13.82
CA ARG A 10 -5.02 -29.29 12.96
C ARG A 10 -5.80 -29.00 11.69
N LYS A 11 -6.02 -27.72 11.40
CA LYS A 11 -6.62 -27.30 10.13
C LYS A 11 -5.52 -27.08 9.09
N ILE A 12 -5.73 -27.65 7.90
CA ILE A 12 -4.83 -27.48 6.75
C ILE A 12 -4.96 -26.07 6.21
N ILE A 13 -3.84 -25.50 5.76
CA ILE A 13 -3.76 -24.22 5.05
C ILE A 13 -3.15 -24.43 3.66
N ILE A 14 -3.87 -23.99 2.63
CA ILE A 14 -3.42 -24.01 1.24
C ILE A 14 -2.85 -22.63 0.90
N LEU A 15 -1.66 -22.64 0.31
CA LEU A 15 -0.94 -21.44 -0.11
C LEU A 15 -1.10 -21.18 -1.61
N ASN A 16 -0.97 -19.91 -2.01
CA ASN A 16 -0.78 -19.53 -3.41
C ASN A 16 0.72 -19.48 -3.79
N GLU A 17 1.00 -19.11 -5.03
CA GLU A 17 2.37 -18.93 -5.57
C GLU A 17 3.23 -17.90 -4.80
N TYR A 18 2.60 -17.00 -4.04
CA TYR A 18 3.28 -16.00 -3.20
C TYR A 18 3.41 -16.44 -1.73
N ASN A 19 3.19 -17.72 -1.43
CA ASN A 19 3.21 -18.28 -0.07
C ASN A 19 2.18 -17.65 0.89
N GLN A 20 1.06 -17.16 0.35
CA GLN A 20 -0.02 -16.56 1.12
C GLN A 20 -1.18 -17.56 1.29
N PRO A 21 -1.82 -17.62 2.47
CA PRO A 21 -2.94 -18.52 2.70
C PRO A 21 -4.18 -18.11 1.91
N VAL A 22 -4.68 -19.01 1.06
CA VAL A 22 -5.86 -18.80 0.21
C VAL A 22 -7.00 -19.79 0.47
N GLY A 23 -6.72 -20.94 1.10
CA GLY A 23 -7.72 -21.99 1.32
C GLY A 23 -7.35 -22.93 2.47
N PRO A 24 -8.16 -23.98 2.74
CA PRO A 24 -9.21 -24.56 1.89
C PRO A 24 -10.50 -23.74 1.77
N THR A 25 -10.87 -23.01 2.82
CA THR A 25 -12.05 -22.11 2.81
C THR A 25 -11.68 -20.72 3.32
N LYS A 26 -12.43 -19.70 2.88
CA LYS A 26 -12.24 -18.31 3.34
C LYS A 26 -12.37 -18.16 4.85
N GLU A 27 -13.21 -18.99 5.47
CA GLU A 27 -13.43 -19.01 6.92
C GLU A 27 -12.19 -19.48 7.67
N VAL A 28 -11.49 -20.51 7.18
CA VAL A 28 -10.24 -21.00 7.77
C VAL A 28 -9.16 -19.93 7.70
N VAL A 29 -9.02 -19.25 6.55
CA VAL A 29 -8.06 -18.15 6.39
C VAL A 29 -8.38 -16.97 7.33
N LYS A 30 -9.67 -16.61 7.47
CA LYS A 30 -10.12 -15.57 8.40
C LYS A 30 -9.88 -15.96 9.87
N GLU A 31 -10.12 -17.22 10.22
CA GLU A 31 -9.85 -17.76 11.55
C GLU A 31 -8.35 -17.73 11.86
N LEU A 32 -7.50 -18.16 10.92
CA LEU A 32 -6.04 -18.07 11.04
C LEU A 32 -5.61 -16.63 11.29
N GLY A 33 -6.07 -15.67 10.48
CA GLY A 33 -5.74 -14.25 10.67
C GLY A 33 -6.17 -13.72 12.06
N SER A 34 -7.35 -14.15 12.53
CA SER A 34 -7.86 -13.80 13.86
C SER A 34 -7.01 -14.40 14.98
N PHE A 35 -6.60 -15.66 14.84
CA PHE A 35 -5.72 -16.38 15.76
C PHE A 35 -4.33 -15.75 15.81
N LEU A 36 -3.71 -15.43 14.67
CA LEU A 36 -2.44 -14.70 14.66
C LEU A 36 -2.56 -13.34 15.38
N GLY A 37 -3.74 -12.71 15.30
CA GLY A 37 -4.05 -11.49 16.04
C GLY A 37 -4.20 -11.68 17.55
N THR A 38 -4.55 -12.86 18.05
CA THR A 38 -4.51 -13.16 19.50
C THR A 38 -3.08 -13.36 19.97
N LEU A 39 -2.25 -14.06 19.19
CA LEU A 39 -0.82 -14.24 19.48
C LEU A 39 -0.08 -12.90 19.54
N ALA A 40 -0.37 -12.00 18.60
CA ALA A 40 0.20 -10.65 18.55
C ALA A 40 -0.06 -9.81 19.82
N ARG A 41 -1.13 -10.12 20.56
CA ARG A 41 -1.53 -9.44 21.80
C ARG A 41 -1.15 -10.22 23.06
N SER A 42 -0.72 -11.48 22.92
CA SER A 42 -0.35 -12.30 24.06
C SER A 42 0.95 -11.82 24.67
N GLY A 43 0.96 -11.55 25.97
CA GLY A 43 2.16 -11.21 26.71
C GLY A 43 3.22 -12.32 26.73
N THR A 44 2.84 -13.58 26.50
CA THR A 44 3.76 -14.73 26.47
C THR A 44 4.60 -14.75 25.19
N PHE A 45 3.96 -14.50 24.04
CA PHE A 45 4.61 -14.56 22.74
C PHE A 45 5.10 -13.20 22.27
N CYS A 46 4.38 -12.13 22.59
CA CYS A 46 4.65 -10.76 22.13
C CYS A 46 4.63 -9.79 23.31
N PRO A 47 5.60 -9.90 24.25
CA PRO A 47 5.61 -9.04 25.43
C PRO A 47 5.79 -7.56 25.03
N LEU A 48 5.13 -6.68 25.78
CA LEU A 48 5.09 -5.25 25.46
C LEU A 48 6.44 -4.56 25.68
N ASN A 49 7.26 -5.06 26.59
CA ASN A 49 8.60 -4.54 26.92
C ASN A 49 9.65 -4.75 25.81
N VAL A 50 9.36 -5.55 24.78
CA VAL A 50 10.24 -5.69 23.61
C VAL A 50 9.88 -4.63 22.58
N PHE A 51 10.74 -3.65 22.34
CA PHE A 51 10.42 -2.53 21.43
C PHE A 51 10.80 -2.78 19.97
N ASN A 52 11.62 -3.79 19.70
CA ASN A 52 12.09 -4.12 18.35
C ASN A 52 11.72 -5.56 17.99
N TRP A 53 10.94 -5.73 16.91
CA TRP A 53 10.53 -7.04 16.40
C TRP A 53 11.72 -7.96 16.09
N ARG A 54 12.86 -7.41 15.67
CA ARG A 54 14.08 -8.20 15.40
C ARG A 54 14.66 -8.82 16.68
N LYS A 55 14.43 -8.20 17.84
CA LYS A 55 14.91 -8.65 19.15
C LYS A 55 13.93 -9.59 19.88
N LEU A 56 12.87 -10.04 19.21
CA LEU A 56 11.89 -10.95 19.79
C LEU A 56 12.38 -12.40 19.67
N HIS A 57 12.76 -13.00 20.79
CA HIS A 57 13.31 -14.37 20.87
C HIS A 57 12.24 -15.47 20.83
N THR A 58 11.00 -15.15 21.17
CA THR A 58 9.85 -16.07 21.24
C THR A 58 9.27 -16.45 19.88
N LYS A 59 9.91 -16.06 18.77
CA LYS A 59 9.40 -16.32 17.41
C LYS A 59 9.33 -17.80 17.10
N ASP A 60 10.36 -18.57 17.43
CA ASP A 60 10.37 -20.00 17.12
C ASP A 60 9.37 -20.77 17.99
N ASP A 61 9.20 -20.39 19.26
CA ASP A 61 8.14 -20.93 20.11
C ASP A 61 6.74 -20.60 19.56
N MET A 62 6.55 -19.38 19.07
CA MET A 62 5.31 -18.97 18.42
C MET A 62 5.06 -19.78 17.15
N TRP A 63 6.09 -20.02 16.33
CA TRP A 63 5.99 -20.84 15.12
C TRP A 63 5.62 -22.28 15.46
N LYS A 64 6.27 -22.86 16.46
CA LYS A 64 5.97 -24.21 16.97
C LYS A 64 4.52 -24.30 17.43
N TYR A 65 4.04 -23.30 18.18
CA TYR A 65 2.66 -23.24 18.65
C TYR A 65 1.65 -23.11 17.50
N ILE A 66 1.96 -22.31 16.48
CA ILE A 66 1.10 -22.18 15.29
C ILE A 66 0.99 -23.51 14.54
N LYS A 67 2.12 -24.21 14.33
CA LYS A 67 2.16 -25.53 13.67
C LYS A 67 1.51 -26.63 14.49
N GLU A 68 1.34 -26.44 15.80
CA GLU A 68 0.57 -27.35 16.63
C GLU A 68 -0.94 -27.26 16.33
N LYS A 69 -1.44 -26.08 15.93
CA LYS A 69 -2.86 -25.79 15.70
C LYS A 69 -3.28 -25.83 14.23
N TYR A 70 -2.34 -25.61 13.33
CA TYR A 70 -2.57 -25.59 11.90
C TYR A 70 -1.49 -26.41 11.19
N ASP A 71 -1.88 -27.10 10.14
CA ASP A 71 -0.94 -27.71 9.21
C ASP A 71 -0.62 -26.67 8.12
N ILE A 72 0.46 -25.93 8.36
CA ILE A 72 0.90 -24.81 7.51
C ILE A 72 2.27 -25.16 6.91
N PRO A 73 2.44 -25.07 5.59
CA PRO A 73 3.74 -25.22 4.95
C PRO A 73 4.76 -24.17 5.46
N ASP A 74 6.04 -24.54 5.52
CA ASP A 74 7.09 -23.69 6.08
C ASP A 74 7.35 -22.43 5.24
N GLU A 75 6.96 -22.45 3.96
CA GLU A 75 7.04 -21.31 3.04
C GLU A 75 6.18 -20.13 3.52
N ALA A 76 5.09 -20.39 4.24
CA ALA A 76 4.23 -19.35 4.81
C ALA A 76 4.81 -18.70 6.08
N LYS A 77 5.93 -19.20 6.62
CA LYS A 77 6.52 -18.70 7.87
C LYS A 77 6.75 -17.18 7.82
N GLN A 78 7.24 -16.68 6.68
CA GLN A 78 7.46 -15.24 6.48
C GLN A 78 6.13 -14.46 6.55
N TRP A 79 5.11 -14.87 5.77
CA TRP A 79 3.81 -14.22 5.75
C TRP A 79 3.15 -14.22 7.14
N VAL A 80 3.28 -15.32 7.88
CA VAL A 80 2.73 -15.44 9.24
C VAL A 80 3.40 -14.44 10.18
N PHE A 81 4.72 -14.32 10.16
CA PHE A 81 5.41 -13.35 11.02
C PHE A 81 5.18 -11.90 10.61
N GLU A 82 5.10 -11.60 9.32
CA GLU A 82 4.68 -10.27 8.85
C GLU A 82 3.26 -9.96 9.34
N SER A 83 2.38 -10.96 9.33
CA SER A 83 1.03 -10.86 9.83
C SER A 83 0.98 -10.52 11.31
N VAL A 84 1.69 -11.28 12.14
CA VAL A 84 1.78 -11.04 13.59
C VAL A 84 2.44 -9.70 13.88
N CYS A 85 3.57 -9.39 13.21
CA CYS A 85 4.31 -8.14 13.39
C CYS A 85 3.45 -6.91 13.12
N SER A 86 2.72 -6.91 12.00
CA SER A 86 1.84 -5.78 11.65
C SER A 86 0.72 -5.59 12.68
N THR A 87 0.12 -6.68 13.18
CA THR A 87 -0.92 -6.62 14.22
C THR A 87 -0.35 -6.17 15.56
N TRP A 88 0.83 -6.64 15.92
CA TRP A 88 1.54 -6.24 17.14
C TRP A 88 1.88 -4.75 17.13
N ARG A 89 2.39 -4.23 16.01
CA ARG A 89 2.64 -2.78 15.83
C ARG A 89 1.35 -1.96 15.94
N LYS A 90 0.28 -2.40 15.29
CA LYS A 90 -1.04 -1.75 15.38
C LYS A 90 -1.56 -1.73 16.81
N TYR A 91 -1.46 -2.85 17.52
CA TYR A 91 -1.86 -2.94 18.93
C TYR A 91 -1.08 -1.98 19.82
N LYS A 92 0.26 -1.93 19.68
CA LYS A 92 1.10 -0.97 20.42
C LYS A 92 0.75 0.49 20.10
N SER A 93 0.46 0.79 18.83
CA SER A 93 0.03 2.12 18.40
C SER A 93 -1.30 2.50 19.07
N GLN A 94 -2.30 1.63 19.01
CA GLN A 94 -3.60 1.84 19.65
C GLN A 94 -3.48 2.01 21.16
N LEU A 95 -2.64 1.20 21.82
CA LEU A 95 -2.35 1.36 23.24
C LEU A 95 -1.76 2.75 23.55
N LYS A 96 -0.88 3.27 22.68
CA LYS A 96 -0.30 4.62 22.85
C LYS A 96 -1.37 5.68 22.72
N THR A 97 -2.18 5.61 21.67
CA THR A 97 -3.25 6.57 21.44
C THR A 97 -4.26 6.59 22.58
N ASN A 98 -4.70 5.41 23.02
CA ASN A 98 -5.78 5.28 23.99
C ASN A 98 -5.35 5.52 25.43
N HIS A 99 -4.09 5.22 25.79
CA HIS A 99 -3.63 5.25 27.18
C HIS A 99 -2.48 6.20 27.45
N PHE A 100 -1.66 6.57 26.46
CA PHE A 100 -0.53 7.48 26.69
C PHE A 100 -0.87 8.91 26.31
N THR A 101 -1.42 9.13 25.11
CA THR A 101 -1.77 10.47 24.63
C THR A 101 -3.11 10.96 25.17
N ALA A 102 -3.98 10.06 25.61
CA ALA A 102 -5.31 10.41 26.12
C ALA A 102 -5.28 11.06 27.52
N TYR A 103 -4.21 10.86 28.30
CA TYR A 103 -4.11 11.34 29.68
C TYR A 103 -2.83 12.16 29.91
N ALA A 104 -2.95 13.23 30.70
CA ALA A 104 -1.88 14.20 30.93
C ALA A 104 -0.72 13.64 31.77
N HIS A 105 -1.02 12.83 32.80
CA HIS A 105 -0.03 12.38 33.79
C HIS A 105 -0.01 10.86 33.94
N ASP A 106 1.16 10.30 34.29
CA ASP A 106 1.38 8.84 34.38
C ASP A 106 0.44 8.14 35.38
N GLU A 107 0.01 8.82 36.44
CA GLU A 107 -0.94 8.27 37.43
C GLU A 107 -2.28 7.92 36.78
N LEU A 108 -2.85 8.84 36.00
CA LEU A 108 -4.09 8.62 35.26
C LEU A 108 -3.93 7.55 34.17
N ARG A 109 -2.72 7.45 33.56
CA ARG A 109 -2.41 6.40 32.58
C ARG A 109 -2.41 5.01 33.23
N MET A 110 -1.84 4.90 34.43
CA MET A 110 -1.77 3.66 35.20
C MET A 110 -3.15 3.22 35.72
N GLU A 111 -3.99 4.16 36.12
CA GLU A 111 -5.37 3.90 36.55
C GLU A 111 -6.24 3.39 35.39
N ASN A 112 -6.12 4.01 34.21
CA ASN A 112 -6.86 3.63 33.00
C ASN A 112 -6.19 2.50 32.19
N ARG A 113 -5.32 1.69 32.82
CA ARG A 113 -4.68 0.53 32.19
C ARG A 113 -5.73 -0.53 31.83
N THR A 114 -5.63 -1.08 30.62
CA THR A 114 -6.44 -2.23 30.22
C THR A 114 -6.20 -3.44 31.11
N VAL A 115 -7.28 -4.14 31.48
CA VAL A 115 -7.24 -5.33 32.37
C VAL A 115 -6.31 -6.41 31.80
N ASP A 116 -6.25 -6.53 30.47
CA ASP A 116 -5.48 -7.54 29.75
C ASP A 116 -3.95 -7.35 29.82
N VAL A 117 -3.47 -6.15 30.17
CA VAL A 117 -2.04 -5.85 30.18
C VAL A 117 -1.52 -5.87 31.60
N SER A 118 -0.53 -6.72 31.92
CA SER A 118 0.09 -6.76 33.26
C SER A 118 0.56 -5.37 33.75
N LYS A 119 0.36 -5.09 35.06
CA LYS A 119 0.77 -3.82 35.70
C LYS A 119 2.26 -3.56 35.51
N SER A 120 3.09 -4.59 35.70
CA SER A 120 4.55 -4.48 35.56
C SER A 120 4.94 -4.12 34.12
N HIS A 121 4.39 -4.85 33.15
CA HIS A 121 4.65 -4.61 31.73
C HIS A 121 4.19 -3.22 31.29
N PHE A 122 3.04 -2.76 31.78
CA PHE A 122 2.54 -1.43 31.46
C PHE A 122 3.42 -0.32 32.05
N LYS A 123 3.93 -0.51 33.28
CA LYS A 123 4.87 0.43 33.91
C LYS A 123 6.19 0.54 33.11
N ASP A 124 6.77 -0.59 32.71
CA ASP A 124 7.98 -0.61 31.88
C ASP A 124 7.75 0.10 30.53
N PHE A 125 6.54 -0.04 30.00
CA PHE A 125 6.13 0.59 28.75
C PHE A 125 6.03 2.12 28.87
N LEU A 126 5.42 2.63 29.93
CA LEU A 126 5.39 4.08 30.21
C LEU A 126 6.80 4.64 30.40
N LYS A 127 7.65 3.94 31.15
CA LYS A 127 9.05 4.33 31.36
C LYS A 127 9.80 4.46 30.03
N TYR A 128 9.62 3.50 29.12
CA TYR A 128 10.23 3.56 27.79
C TYR A 128 9.70 4.74 26.96
N TRP A 129 8.39 4.99 26.96
CA TRP A 129 7.83 6.08 26.18
C TRP A 129 8.25 7.47 26.66
N ASN A 130 8.43 7.61 27.97
CA ASN A 130 8.96 8.82 28.58
C ASN A 130 10.48 8.97 28.43
N SER A 131 11.18 7.93 27.96
CA SER A 131 12.64 7.95 27.78
C SER A 131 13.07 8.83 26.60
N ASP A 132 14.20 9.52 26.78
CA ASP A 132 14.82 10.38 25.77
C ASP A 132 15.16 9.67 24.45
N PRO A 133 15.70 8.43 24.42
CA PRO A 133 15.95 7.76 23.14
C PRO A 133 14.67 7.50 22.35
N HIS A 134 13.54 7.24 23.02
CA HIS A 134 12.27 7.08 22.34
C HIS A 134 11.73 8.42 21.82
N LYS A 135 11.85 9.50 22.59
CA LYS A 135 11.46 10.86 22.14
C LYS A 135 12.27 11.29 20.91
N ALA A 136 13.59 11.11 20.94
CA ALA A 136 14.49 11.41 19.83
C ALA A 136 14.17 10.58 18.57
N GLU A 137 13.82 9.30 18.72
CA GLU A 137 13.39 8.46 17.60
C GLU A 137 12.07 8.97 16.99
N MET A 138 11.12 9.43 17.80
CA MET A 138 9.87 10.00 17.28
C MET A 138 10.11 11.31 16.51
N GLU A 139 10.99 12.17 17.01
CA GLU A 139 11.39 13.42 16.34
C GLU A 139 12.08 13.15 15.00
N ARG A 140 12.96 12.13 14.92
CA ARG A 140 13.57 11.68 13.66
C ARG A 140 12.54 11.17 12.65
N ILE A 141 11.57 10.37 13.09
CA ILE A 141 10.51 9.87 12.21
C ILE A 141 9.62 11.02 11.71
N GLN A 142 9.35 12.01 12.56
CA GLN A 142 8.54 13.19 12.20
C GLN A 142 9.27 14.07 11.18
N SER A 143 10.54 14.40 11.42
CA SER A 143 11.37 15.17 10.48
C SER A 143 11.56 14.46 9.13
N THR A 144 11.69 13.13 9.12
CA THR A 144 11.74 12.36 7.86
C THR A 144 10.44 12.51 7.06
N ARG A 145 9.27 12.47 7.72
CA ARG A 145 7.97 12.66 7.06
C ARG A 145 7.81 14.04 6.43
N GLU A 146 8.26 15.08 7.13
CA GLU A 146 8.21 16.46 6.65
C GLU A 146 9.15 16.68 5.45
N SER A 147 10.27 15.95 5.39
CA SER A 147 11.19 15.99 4.24
C SER A 147 10.72 15.21 3.00
N GLU A 148 9.93 14.14 3.19
CA GLU A 148 9.39 13.32 2.09
C GLU A 148 8.17 13.98 1.39
N ASP A 149 7.50 14.91 2.06
CA ASP A 149 6.38 15.71 1.53
C ASP A 149 6.86 16.78 0.50
N GLY A 150 8.17 17.03 0.41
CA GLY A 150 8.75 18.01 -0.51
C GLY A 150 8.80 17.59 -1.99
N SER A 151 8.37 16.37 -2.34
CA SER A 151 8.35 15.86 -3.72
C SER A 151 6.93 15.56 -4.18
N HIS A 152 6.06 16.57 -4.14
CA HIS A 152 4.76 16.51 -4.79
C HIS A 152 4.90 16.81 -6.29
N SER A 153 5.19 15.81 -7.12
CA SER A 153 4.39 15.75 -8.36
C SER A 153 3.00 15.34 -7.88
N VAL A 154 1.99 16.20 -8.06
CA VAL A 154 0.62 15.94 -7.61
C VAL A 154 0.16 14.59 -8.16
N ASP A 155 0.16 13.57 -7.32
CA ASP A 155 -0.34 12.24 -7.65
C ASP A 155 -1.86 12.34 -7.74
N ALA A 156 -2.40 12.32 -8.96
CA ALA A 156 -3.83 12.42 -9.23
C ALA A 156 -4.66 11.42 -8.42
N TYR A 157 -4.09 10.25 -8.09
CA TYR A 157 -4.72 9.27 -7.22
C TYR A 157 -4.72 9.69 -5.74
N ALA A 158 -3.64 10.29 -5.24
CA ALA A 158 -3.56 10.81 -3.87
C ALA A 158 -4.51 11.98 -3.64
N SER A 159 -4.80 12.79 -4.66
CA SER A 159 -5.80 13.87 -4.57
C SER A 159 -7.21 13.37 -4.29
N VAL A 160 -7.58 12.21 -4.85
CA VAL A 160 -8.91 11.59 -4.66
C VAL A 160 -8.95 10.70 -3.42
N MET A 161 -7.89 9.93 -3.18
CA MET A 161 -7.88 8.86 -2.16
C MET A 161 -7.12 9.24 -0.88
N GLY A 162 -6.55 10.45 -0.83
CA GLY A 162 -5.64 10.90 0.21
C GLY A 162 -4.24 10.28 0.11
N PRO A 163 -3.24 10.84 0.83
CA PRO A 163 -1.86 10.36 0.82
C PRO A 163 -1.75 8.89 1.26
N GLU A 164 -0.73 8.20 0.74
CA GLU A 164 -0.48 6.81 1.11
C GLU A 164 -0.10 6.64 2.59
N HIS A 165 -0.57 5.56 3.21
CA HIS A 165 -0.19 5.25 4.57
C HIS A 165 1.25 4.71 4.66
N PRO A 166 2.04 5.13 5.66
CA PRO A 166 3.40 4.66 5.84
C PRO A 166 3.49 3.13 5.90
N GLY A 167 4.37 2.56 5.06
CA GLY A 167 4.63 1.11 5.02
C GLY A 167 3.57 0.27 4.29
N ARG A 168 2.68 0.89 3.51
CA ARG A 168 1.72 0.18 2.66
C ARG A 168 1.51 0.94 1.35
N VAL A 169 1.74 0.27 0.23
CA VAL A 169 1.31 0.76 -1.08
C VAL A 169 -0.08 0.21 -1.38
N ARG A 170 -1.04 1.09 -1.68
CA ARG A 170 -2.41 0.70 -2.07
C ARG A 170 -2.36 -0.09 -3.38
N LEU A 171 -3.30 -1.02 -3.57
CA LEU A 171 -3.43 -1.93 -4.73
C LEU A 171 -2.39 -3.07 -4.83
N TYR A 172 -1.24 -2.99 -4.15
CA TYR A 172 -0.19 -4.03 -4.20
C TYR A 172 -0.33 -5.14 -3.14
N GLY A 173 -1.49 -5.24 -2.48
CA GLY A 173 -1.71 -6.22 -1.41
C GLY A 173 -1.05 -5.82 -0.08
N ARG A 174 -0.82 -6.81 0.80
CA ARG A 174 -0.34 -6.60 2.17
C ARG A 174 1.18 -6.80 2.24
N GLY A 175 1.89 -5.85 2.83
CA GLY A 175 3.34 -5.95 3.09
C GLY A 175 4.23 -5.25 2.05
N VAL A 176 3.69 -4.85 0.89
CA VAL A 176 4.43 -4.10 -0.12
C VAL A 176 4.64 -2.65 0.34
N THR A 177 5.90 -2.22 0.38
CA THR A 177 6.32 -0.87 0.70
C THR A 177 6.91 -0.18 -0.53
N LYS A 178 6.84 1.16 -0.59
CA LYS A 178 7.48 1.96 -1.66
C LYS A 178 8.96 1.62 -1.84
N THR A 179 9.65 1.28 -0.75
CA THR A 179 11.06 0.85 -0.75
C THR A 179 11.29 -0.50 -1.42
N VAL A 180 10.38 -1.46 -1.26
CA VAL A 180 10.46 -2.76 -1.96
C VAL A 180 10.26 -2.57 -3.46
N LEU A 181 9.27 -1.76 -3.86
CA LEU A 181 9.05 -1.43 -5.28
C LEU A 181 10.22 -0.66 -5.89
N LYS A 182 10.79 0.30 -5.14
CA LYS A 182 11.96 1.08 -5.58
C LYS A 182 13.22 0.21 -5.68
N GLY A 183 13.40 -0.74 -4.76
CA GLY A 183 14.51 -1.71 -4.78
C GLY A 183 14.44 -2.68 -5.96
N GLN A 184 13.24 -3.10 -6.39
CA GLN A 184 13.07 -3.94 -7.59
C GLN A 184 13.44 -3.20 -8.88
N LYS A 185 13.23 -1.89 -8.95
CA LYS A 185 13.60 -1.07 -10.13
C LYS A 185 15.11 -1.03 -10.38
N GLY A 186 15.93 -1.21 -9.34
CA GLY A 186 17.40 -1.22 -9.44
C GLY A 186 18.01 -2.41 -10.19
N ASN A 187 17.25 -3.50 -10.41
CA ASN A 187 17.76 -4.73 -11.04
C ASN A 187 17.23 -4.97 -12.48
N LEU A 188 16.45 -4.03 -13.03
CA LEU A 188 15.84 -4.10 -14.37
C LEU A 188 16.26 -2.92 -15.28
N GLY A 189 17.33 -2.23 -14.91
CA GLY A 189 17.74 -0.95 -15.50
C GLY A 189 18.19 -0.98 -16.96
N SER A 190 18.17 -2.12 -17.66
CA SER A 190 18.55 -2.18 -19.08
C SER A 190 17.38 -2.41 -20.04
N SER A 191 16.19 -2.80 -19.55
CA SER A 191 15.06 -3.17 -20.43
C SER A 191 13.96 -2.11 -20.51
N LEU A 192 13.88 -1.21 -19.53
CA LEU A 192 12.81 -0.21 -19.45
C LEU A 192 13.07 1.01 -20.33
N ASP A 193 14.33 1.45 -20.43
CA ASP A 193 14.72 2.64 -21.21
C ASP A 193 14.38 2.46 -22.70
N ALA A 194 14.63 1.27 -23.26
CA ALA A 194 14.29 0.96 -24.67
C ALA A 194 12.77 0.89 -24.93
N THR A 195 11.96 0.55 -23.92
CA THR A 195 10.49 0.55 -24.06
C THR A 195 9.88 1.94 -23.90
N ASP A 196 10.49 2.81 -23.10
CA ASP A 196 10.06 4.20 -22.92
C ASP A 196 10.36 5.04 -24.17
N GLU A 197 11.55 4.92 -24.75
CA GLU A 197 11.92 5.60 -26.00
C GLU A 197 10.98 5.23 -27.16
N ARG A 198 10.65 3.94 -27.29
CA ARG A 198 9.74 3.45 -28.33
C ARG A 198 8.29 3.93 -28.14
N MET A 199 7.87 4.16 -26.90
CA MET A 199 6.55 4.68 -26.59
C MET A 199 6.47 6.19 -26.84
N GLN A 200 7.54 6.92 -26.55
CA GLN A 200 7.68 8.34 -26.87
C GLN A 200 7.63 8.57 -28.39
N GLN A 201 8.41 7.80 -29.17
CA GLN A 201 8.38 7.87 -30.63
C GLN A 201 6.97 7.63 -31.20
N LYS A 202 6.22 6.66 -30.65
CA LYS A 202 4.84 6.40 -31.09
C LYS A 202 3.85 7.50 -30.73
N MET A 203 4.07 8.23 -29.63
CA MET A 203 3.25 9.39 -29.30
C MET A 203 3.53 10.54 -30.26
N GLU A 204 4.80 10.78 -30.57
CA GLU A 204 5.24 11.83 -31.50
C GLU A 204 4.72 11.56 -32.92
N GLU A 205 4.86 10.33 -33.43
CA GLU A 205 4.28 9.91 -34.72
C GLU A 205 2.76 10.07 -34.77
N MET A 206 2.06 9.76 -33.67
CA MET A 206 0.61 9.92 -33.59
C MET A 206 0.21 11.40 -33.60
N GLU A 207 0.99 12.25 -32.93
CA GLU A 207 0.77 13.69 -32.91
C GLU A 207 0.96 14.31 -34.29
N GLU A 208 2.04 13.94 -34.99
CA GLU A 208 2.30 14.36 -36.37
C GLU A 208 1.17 13.90 -37.32
N MET A 209 0.75 12.64 -37.20
CA MET A 209 -0.36 12.11 -38.01
C MET A 209 -1.67 12.89 -37.77
N LEU A 210 -1.93 13.29 -36.51
CA LEU A 210 -3.13 14.05 -36.15
C LEU A 210 -3.08 15.48 -36.72
N GLN A 211 -1.90 16.11 -36.68
CA GLN A 211 -1.66 17.41 -37.29
C GLN A 211 -1.81 17.36 -38.81
N GLN A 212 -1.27 16.34 -39.47
CA GLN A 212 -1.38 16.15 -40.92
C GLN A 212 -2.84 15.96 -41.34
N ARG A 213 -3.60 15.13 -40.63
CA ARG A 213 -5.04 14.94 -40.88
C ARG A 213 -5.85 16.22 -40.68
N MET A 214 -5.51 17.04 -39.68
CA MET A 214 -6.16 18.35 -39.54
C MET A 214 -5.88 19.26 -40.73
N HIS A 215 -4.64 19.28 -41.23
CA HIS A 215 -4.26 20.12 -42.36
C HIS A 215 -4.91 19.66 -43.67
N GLU A 216 -5.00 18.35 -43.89
CA GLU A 216 -5.69 17.76 -45.05
C GLU A 216 -7.17 18.14 -45.06
N LYS A 217 -7.86 18.02 -43.92
CA LYS A 217 -9.27 18.47 -43.79
C LYS A 217 -9.45 19.96 -44.05
N LEU A 218 -8.48 20.80 -43.69
CA LEU A 218 -8.53 22.24 -43.98
C LEU A 218 -8.44 22.50 -45.48
N ASN A 219 -7.54 21.78 -46.17
CA ASN A 219 -7.38 21.90 -47.62
C ASN A 219 -8.61 21.38 -48.38
N GLU A 220 -9.20 20.25 -47.98
CA GLU A 220 -10.45 19.76 -48.56
C GLU A 220 -11.60 20.77 -48.43
N GLN A 221 -11.71 21.44 -47.27
CA GLN A 221 -12.70 22.50 -47.07
C GLN A 221 -12.42 23.72 -47.97
N LYS A 222 -11.14 24.06 -48.16
CA LYS A 222 -10.74 25.15 -49.04
C LYS A 222 -11.09 24.84 -50.50
N ASP A 223 -10.80 23.62 -50.97
CA ASP A 223 -11.10 23.20 -52.34
C ASP A 223 -12.61 23.13 -52.58
N ALA A 224 -13.38 22.65 -51.61
CA ALA A 224 -14.85 22.66 -51.68
C ALA A 224 -15.41 24.09 -51.74
N MET A 225 -14.80 25.03 -51.01
CA MET A 225 -15.17 26.44 -51.08
C MET A 225 -14.81 27.04 -52.44
N GLU A 226 -13.63 26.74 -52.98
CA GLU A 226 -13.22 27.19 -54.32
C GLU A 226 -14.17 26.65 -55.41
N GLN A 227 -14.50 25.36 -55.38
CA GLN A 227 -15.46 24.77 -56.33
C GLN A 227 -16.84 25.42 -56.24
N ASN A 228 -17.33 25.70 -55.03
CA ASN A 228 -18.59 26.42 -54.83
C ASN A 228 -18.54 27.84 -55.40
N ILE A 229 -17.41 28.55 -55.25
CA ILE A 229 -17.21 29.87 -55.84
C ILE A 229 -17.20 29.76 -57.37
N THR A 230 -16.46 28.83 -57.94
CA THR A 230 -16.39 28.62 -59.41
C THR A 230 -17.76 28.27 -59.99
N MET A 231 -18.50 27.36 -59.35
CA MET A 231 -19.86 27.00 -59.77
C MET A 231 -20.83 28.18 -59.72
N ASN A 232 -20.76 29.02 -58.68
CA ASN A 232 -21.57 30.22 -58.59
C ASN A 232 -21.21 31.28 -59.65
N VAL A 233 -19.93 31.41 -60.01
CA VAL A 233 -19.48 32.30 -61.10
C VAL A 233 -19.96 31.78 -62.46
N ILE A 234 -19.80 30.48 -62.74
CA ILE A 234 -20.29 29.85 -63.99
C ILE A 234 -21.81 30.01 -64.10
N ALA A 235 -22.56 29.72 -63.03
CA ALA A 235 -24.02 29.86 -63.02
C ALA A 235 -24.48 31.31 -63.22
N ARG A 236 -23.71 32.31 -62.74
CA ARG A 236 -23.99 33.73 -63.03
C ARG A 236 -23.69 34.09 -64.49
N LEU A 237 -22.60 33.60 -65.06
CA LEU A 237 -22.23 33.84 -66.46
C LEU A 237 -23.24 33.21 -67.43
N GLN A 238 -23.74 32.00 -67.15
CA GLN A 238 -24.78 31.32 -67.94
C GLN A 238 -26.13 32.06 -67.92
N ARG A 239 -26.46 32.77 -66.83
CA ARG A 239 -27.67 33.62 -66.78
C ARG A 239 -27.54 34.94 -67.55
N LEU A 240 -26.30 35.40 -67.80
CA LEU A 240 -26.03 36.66 -68.48
C LEU A 240 -25.88 36.51 -70.00
N ASN A 241 -25.61 35.30 -70.50
CA ASN A 241 -25.58 34.97 -71.93
C ASN A 241 -26.39 33.68 -72.20
N PRO A 242 -27.72 33.76 -72.36
CA PRO A 242 -28.56 32.59 -72.60
C PRO A 242 -28.61 32.13 -74.07
N ASP A 243 -28.07 32.90 -75.04
CA ASP A 243 -28.20 32.63 -76.47
C ASP A 243 -26.84 32.55 -77.20
N LEU A 244 -26.05 31.54 -76.86
CA LEU A 244 -24.95 30.99 -77.68
C LEU A 244 -24.93 29.47 -77.56
#